data_AF-A0A1G3RC82-F1
#
_entry.id   AF-A0A1G3RC82-F1
#
_cell.length_a   1.000
_cell.length_b   1.000
_cell.length_c   1.000
_cell.angle_alpha   90.00
_cell.angle_beta   90.00
_cell.angle_gamma   90.00
#
_symmetry.space_group_name_H-M   'P 1'
#
loop_
_entity.id
_entity.type
_entity.pdbx_description
1 polymer ?
#
loop_
_entity_poly.entity_id
_entity_poly.type
_entity_poly.pdbx_seq_one_letter_code
_entity_poly.pdbx_strand_id
1 'polypeptide(L)'
;MESVFSRIFDLLRSLKLAIILIAILGLLAAAGGLIPQGAASDFYAAHYSGLLGRLIERLSFNTMFSSPLFLASTALFALNLTLCSFQRFTVQLSLPGKLRRHGPDILHIGLIILILGGTWSSRLHEETSFSLTIGAETSLPGGEMLRLEDFTFERYPDGRPKVWNSRISIDADGETVVTDYPLR
;
A
#
# COMPACT_ATOMS: atom_id res chain seq x y z
N MET A 1 12.28 36.77 -20.85
CA MET A 1 12.76 36.22 -19.56
C MET A 1 11.95 34.96 -19.30
N GLU A 2 12.60 33.80 -19.32
CA GLU A 2 11.97 32.55 -18.87
C GLU A 2 11.47 32.74 -17.43
N SER A 3 10.17 32.53 -17.21
CA SER A 3 9.59 32.60 -15.86
C SER A 3 10.17 31.49 -14.99
N VAL A 4 10.23 31.67 -13.67
CA VAL A 4 10.65 30.60 -12.74
C VAL A 4 9.80 29.33 -12.95
N PHE A 5 8.53 29.51 -13.30
CA PHE A 5 7.59 28.44 -13.57
C PHE A 5 8.00 27.55 -14.76
N SER A 6 8.48 28.12 -15.87
CA SER A 6 8.90 27.32 -17.03
C SER A 6 10.11 26.45 -16.71
N ARG A 7 11.07 26.97 -15.93
CA ARG A 7 12.24 26.21 -15.48
C ARG A 7 11.85 25.02 -14.59
N ILE A 8 10.93 25.23 -13.65
CA ILE A 8 10.43 24.15 -12.77
C ILE A 8 9.69 23.10 -13.61
N PHE A 9 8.85 23.53 -14.56
CA PHE A 9 8.12 22.64 -15.45
C PHE A 9 9.06 21.78 -16.32
N ASP A 10 10.11 22.38 -16.88
CA ASP A 10 11.12 21.66 -17.66
C ASP A 10 11.94 20.68 -16.81
N LEU A 11 12.26 21.03 -15.56
CA LEU A 11 12.91 20.12 -14.61
C LEU A 11 12.02 18.93 -14.30
N LEU A 12 10.74 19.18 -13.97
CA LEU A 12 9.76 18.14 -13.69
C LEU A 12 9.48 17.23 -14.89
N ARG A 13 9.78 17.66 -16.11
CA ARG A 13 9.64 16.87 -17.34
C ARG A 13 10.94 16.19 -17.81
N SER A 14 11.99 16.21 -16.98
CA SER A 14 13.30 15.68 -17.35
C SER A 14 13.36 14.15 -17.22
N LEU A 15 13.91 13.47 -18.24
CA LEU A 15 14.22 12.04 -18.17
C LEU A 15 15.32 11.74 -17.14
N LYS A 16 16.28 12.66 -16.94
CA LYS A 16 17.34 12.50 -15.93
C LYS A 16 16.76 12.47 -14.53
N LEU A 17 15.76 13.32 -14.26
CA LEU A 17 15.03 13.32 -13.01
C LEU A 17 14.30 11.98 -12.80
N ALA A 18 13.63 11.47 -13.84
CA ALA A 18 12.94 10.18 -13.79
C ALA A 18 13.88 9.03 -13.39
N ILE A 19 15.04 8.93 -14.03
CA ILE A 19 16.03 7.88 -13.75
C ILE A 19 16.54 7.97 -12.30
N ILE A 20 16.83 9.18 -11.82
CA ILE A 20 17.26 9.39 -10.43
C ILE A 20 16.16 8.99 -9.45
N LEU A 21 14.90 9.36 -9.72
CA LEU A 21 13.76 9.01 -8.86
C LEU A 21 13.53 7.51 -8.82
N ILE A 22 13.61 6.81 -9.95
CA ILE A 22 13.49 5.35 -9.99
C ILE A 22 14.62 4.70 -9.17
N ALA A 23 15.85 5.18 -9.29
CA ALA A 23 16.96 4.67 -8.49
C ALA A 23 16.75 4.88 -6.98
N ILE A 24 16.30 6.07 -6.57
CA ILE A 24 15.98 6.39 -5.16
C ILE A 24 14.86 5.48 -4.66
N LEU A 25 13.76 5.35 -5.40
CA LEU A 25 12.63 4.50 -5.02
C LEU A 25 13.05 3.04 -4.91
N GLY A 26 13.89 2.54 -5.83
CA GLY A 26 14.44 1.18 -5.77
C GLY A 26 15.29 0.95 -4.53
N LEU A 27 16.16 1.91 -4.17
CA LEU A 27 16.98 1.84 -2.95
C LEU A 27 16.13 1.87 -1.68
N LEU A 28 15.12 2.74 -1.62
CA LEU A 28 14.19 2.80 -0.48
C LEU A 28 13.37 1.52 -0.34
N ALA A 29 12.87 0.96 -1.45
CA ALA A 29 12.13 -0.30 -1.45
C ALA A 29 13.02 -1.47 -0.99
N ALA A 30 14.27 -1.53 -1.45
CA ALA A 30 15.24 -2.52 -0.99
C ALA A 30 15.52 -2.39 0.52
N ALA A 31 15.71 -1.16 1.01
CA ALA A 31 15.88 -0.91 2.45
C ALA A 31 14.65 -1.33 3.27
N GLY A 32 13.44 -1.02 2.79
CA GLY A 32 12.19 -1.44 3.42
C GLY A 32 11.99 -2.95 3.47
N GLY A 33 12.53 -3.69 2.49
CA GLY A 33 12.52 -5.16 2.50
C GLY A 33 13.56 -5.79 3.45
N LEU A 34 14.67 -5.10 3.72
CA LEU A 34 15.72 -5.58 4.62
C LEU A 34 15.44 -5.27 6.10
N ILE A 35 14.72 -4.18 6.38
CA ILE A 35 14.40 -3.73 7.73
C ILE A 35 13.03 -4.30 8.14
N PRO A 36 12.91 -5.01 9.28
CA PRO A 36 11.62 -5.45 9.80
C PRO A 36 10.66 -4.27 9.91
N GLN A 37 9.44 -4.40 9.39
CA GLN A 37 8.44 -3.34 9.37
C GLN A 37 7.48 -3.50 10.57
N GLY A 38 7.07 -2.40 11.19
CA GLY A 38 6.07 -2.39 12.27
C GLY A 38 6.49 -3.07 13.57
N ALA A 39 7.78 -3.32 13.80
CA ALA A 39 8.25 -3.89 15.06
C ALA A 39 8.21 -2.85 16.20
N ALA A 40 8.33 -3.30 17.44
CA ALA A 40 8.39 -2.41 18.61
C ALA A 40 9.66 -1.53 18.59
N SER A 41 9.60 -0.32 19.15
CA SER A 41 10.76 0.59 19.24
C SER A 41 11.96 -0.06 19.94
N ASP A 42 11.69 -0.82 21.01
CA ASP A 42 12.72 -1.50 21.79
C ASP A 42 13.44 -2.59 20.98
N PHE A 43 12.74 -3.21 20.02
CA PHE A 43 13.35 -4.15 19.10
C PHE A 43 14.42 -3.47 18.24
N TYR A 44 14.14 -2.27 17.72
CA TYR A 44 15.09 -1.52 16.91
C TYR A 44 16.27 -0.99 17.75
N ALA A 45 16.01 -0.54 18.97
CA ALA A 45 17.06 -0.10 19.89
C ALA A 45 18.00 -1.23 20.31
N ALA A 46 17.50 -2.47 20.41
CA ALA A 46 18.28 -3.64 20.79
C ALA A 46 19.05 -4.29 19.62
N HIS A 47 18.48 -4.30 18.40
CA HIS A 47 19.07 -5.01 17.25
C HIS A 47 19.91 -4.11 16.33
N TYR A 48 19.68 -2.81 16.32
CA TYR A 48 20.47 -1.86 15.53
C TYR A 48 21.36 -1.00 16.42
N SER A 49 22.51 -0.58 15.88
CA SER A 49 23.39 0.35 16.60
C SER A 49 22.61 1.62 16.97
N GLY A 50 22.87 2.18 18.16
CA GLY A 50 22.00 3.21 18.75
C GLY A 50 21.80 4.49 17.93
N LEU A 51 22.66 4.77 16.93
CA LEU A 51 22.45 5.86 15.96
C LEU A 51 21.56 5.43 14.78
N LEU A 52 21.73 4.21 14.27
CA LEU A 52 20.91 3.66 13.18
C LEU A 52 19.48 3.43 13.64
N GLY A 53 19.26 2.86 14.83
CA GLY A 53 17.91 2.66 15.38
C GLY A 53 17.15 3.99 15.50
N ARG A 54 17.82 5.05 16.01
CA ARG A 54 17.25 6.40 16.08
C ARG A 54 16.94 7.02 14.71
N LEU A 55 17.78 6.77 13.70
CA LEU A 55 17.52 7.24 12.34
C LEU A 55 16.34 6.51 11.72
N ILE A 56 16.24 5.19 11.90
CA ILE A 56 15.14 4.37 11.38
C ILE A 56 13.80 4.90 11.90
N GLU A 57 13.70 5.18 13.20
CA GLU A 57 12.46 5.72 13.78
C GLU A 57 12.18 7.16 13.32
N ARG A 58 13.19 8.04 13.31
CA ARG A 58 13.01 9.45 12.92
C ARG A 58 12.62 9.64 11.47
N LEU A 59 13.14 8.80 10.58
CA LEU A 59 12.81 8.81 9.15
C LEU A 59 11.59 7.93 8.83
N SER A 60 10.99 7.27 9.84
CA SER A 60 9.89 6.32 9.70
C SER A 60 10.20 5.15 8.75
N PHE A 61 11.44 4.67 8.76
CA PHE A 61 11.86 3.50 7.97
C PHE A 61 11.34 2.18 8.55
N ASN A 62 10.83 2.20 9.79
CA ASN A 62 10.02 1.12 10.37
C ASN A 62 8.63 0.99 9.72
N THR A 63 8.20 2.00 8.97
CA THR A 63 6.99 2.01 8.13
C THR A 63 7.32 2.64 6.77
N MET A 64 8.23 2.01 6.04
CA MET A 64 8.94 2.61 4.90
C MET A 64 7.99 3.11 3.80
N PHE A 65 7.00 2.32 3.41
CA PHE A 65 6.07 2.65 2.31
C PHE A 65 5.11 3.81 2.61
N SER A 66 4.90 4.09 3.90
CA SER A 66 4.10 5.24 4.36
C SER A 66 4.97 6.39 4.84
N SER A 67 6.30 6.27 4.75
CA SER A 67 7.21 7.32 5.18
C SER A 67 7.10 8.56 4.27
N PRO A 68 7.29 9.78 4.81
CA PRO A 68 7.24 11.01 4.02
C PRO A 68 8.25 11.01 2.86
N LEU A 69 9.44 10.43 3.07
CA LEU A 69 10.48 10.37 2.05
C LEU A 69 10.06 9.50 0.86
N PHE A 70 9.48 8.32 1.14
CA PHE A 70 9.01 7.41 0.10
C PHE A 70 7.81 8.01 -0.65
N LEU A 71 6.83 8.56 0.09
CA LEU A 71 5.65 9.17 -0.49
C LEU A 71 5.98 10.43 -1.31
N ALA A 72 6.88 11.30 -0.84
CA ALA A 72 7.31 12.47 -1.59
C ALA A 72 8.06 12.08 -2.87
N SER A 73 8.94 11.08 -2.82
CA SER A 73 9.65 10.56 -3.99
C SER A 73 8.69 9.94 -5.00
N THR A 74 7.70 9.17 -4.52
CA THR A 74 6.66 8.55 -5.34
C THR A 74 5.76 9.59 -5.99
N ALA A 75 5.33 10.61 -5.24
CA ALA A 75 4.51 11.71 -5.75
C ALA A 75 5.25 12.52 -6.82
N LEU A 76 6.54 12.83 -6.58
CA LEU A 76 7.37 13.54 -7.55
C LEU A 76 7.59 12.72 -8.82
N PHE A 77 7.78 11.40 -8.69
CA PHE A 77 7.87 10.48 -9.83
C PHE A 77 6.55 10.41 -10.61
N ALA A 78 5.41 10.31 -9.91
CA ALA A 78 4.09 10.33 -10.54
C ALA A 78 3.84 11.62 -11.33
N LEU A 79 4.23 12.78 -10.78
CA LEU A 79 4.13 14.07 -11.45
C LEU A 79 5.04 14.11 -12.69
N ASN A 80 6.29 13.68 -12.57
CA ASN A 80 7.22 13.60 -13.70
C ASN A 80 6.70 12.71 -14.82
N LEU A 81 6.23 11.51 -14.48
CA LEU A 81 5.65 10.54 -15.40
C LEU A 81 4.43 11.13 -16.13
N THR A 82 3.54 11.79 -15.38
CA THR A 82 2.32 12.41 -15.92
C THR A 82 2.66 13.51 -16.91
N LEU A 83 3.58 14.42 -16.58
CA LEU A 83 4.00 15.51 -17.47
C LEU A 83 4.70 14.98 -18.74
N CYS A 84 5.57 13.99 -18.60
CA CYS A 84 6.23 13.35 -19.74
C CYS A 84 5.22 12.63 -20.64
N SER A 85 4.27 11.91 -20.05
CA SER A 85 3.21 11.20 -20.79
C SER A 85 2.30 12.18 -21.52
N PHE A 86 1.86 13.26 -20.86
CA PHE A 86 0.97 14.25 -21.47
C PHE A 86 1.61 14.93 -22.69
N GLN A 87 2.86 15.39 -22.59
CA GLN A 87 3.54 16.01 -23.74
C GLN A 87 3.70 15.01 -24.90
N ARG A 88 4.08 13.77 -24.61
CA ARG A 88 4.29 12.76 -25.64
C ARG A 88 2.97 12.37 -26.32
N PHE A 89 1.89 12.27 -25.55
CA PHE A 89 0.57 11.94 -26.04
C PHE A 89 0.01 13.03 -26.96
N THR A 90 0.11 14.31 -26.57
CA THR A 90 -0.36 15.43 -27.41
C THR A 90 0.39 15.50 -28.75
N VAL A 91 1.71 15.30 -28.75
CA VAL A 91 2.50 15.23 -29.99
C VAL A 91 2.06 14.07 -30.87
N GLN A 92 1.83 12.88 -30.31
CA GLN A 92 1.39 11.74 -31.12
C GLN A 92 -0.01 11.89 -31.70
N LEU A 93 -0.91 12.58 -30.99
CA LEU A 93 -2.26 12.82 -31.50
C LEU A 93 -2.23 13.73 -32.75
N SER A 94 -1.23 14.61 -32.84
CA SER A 94 -1.00 15.47 -34.01
C SER A 94 -0.43 14.72 -35.23
N LEU A 95 0.13 13.52 -35.04
CA LEU A 95 0.69 12.71 -36.12
C LEU A 95 -0.38 11.92 -36.88
N PRO A 96 -0.19 11.66 -38.18
CA PRO A 96 -1.07 10.80 -38.97
C PRO A 96 -1.07 9.37 -38.42
N GLY A 97 -2.23 8.70 -38.48
CA GLY A 97 -2.49 7.43 -37.78
C GLY A 97 -1.44 6.33 -38.00
N LYS A 98 -0.86 6.22 -39.20
CA LYS A 98 0.18 5.21 -39.54
C LYS A 98 1.51 5.41 -38.81
N LEU A 99 1.78 6.61 -38.29
CA LEU A 99 3.03 6.94 -37.59
C LEU A 99 2.88 7.00 -36.07
N ARG A 100 1.67 6.81 -35.53
CA ARG A 100 1.40 6.87 -34.08
C ARG A 100 2.00 5.65 -33.37
N ARG A 101 2.62 5.87 -32.20
CA ARG A 101 3.31 4.83 -31.42
C ARG A 101 2.97 4.93 -29.94
N HIS A 102 1.81 4.41 -29.59
CA HIS A 102 1.23 4.55 -28.25
C HIS A 102 1.80 3.59 -27.19
N GLY A 103 2.72 2.68 -27.54
CA GLY A 103 3.25 1.67 -26.61
C GLY A 103 3.71 2.23 -25.26
N PRO A 104 4.64 3.20 -25.21
CA PRO A 104 5.07 3.79 -23.96
C PRO A 104 3.97 4.61 -23.25
N ASP A 105 3.01 5.19 -23.98
CA ASP A 105 1.92 5.95 -23.35
C ASP A 105 0.96 5.02 -22.61
N ILE A 106 0.69 3.82 -23.15
CA ILE A 106 -0.14 2.80 -22.50
C ILE A 106 0.49 2.38 -21.17
N LEU A 107 1.80 2.13 -21.14
CA LEU A 107 2.51 1.77 -19.90
C LEU A 107 2.46 2.91 -18.87
N HIS A 108 2.68 4.15 -19.31
CA HIS A 108 2.63 5.30 -18.41
C HIS A 108 1.23 5.53 -17.86
N ILE A 109 0.20 5.48 -18.71
CA ILE A 109 -1.20 5.62 -18.30
C ILE A 109 -1.61 4.49 -17.35
N GLY A 110 -1.23 3.25 -17.66
CA GLY A 110 -1.46 2.11 -16.77
C GLY A 110 -0.84 2.32 -15.39
N LEU A 111 0.40 2.80 -15.34
CA LEU A 111 1.07 3.11 -14.07
C LEU A 111 0.41 4.28 -13.33
N ILE A 112 -0.01 5.34 -14.04
CA ILE A 112 -0.77 6.46 -13.45
C ILE A 112 -2.09 5.97 -12.85
N ILE A 113 -2.82 5.11 -13.57
CA ILE A 113 -4.07 4.51 -13.08
C ILE A 113 -3.80 3.65 -11.84
N LEU A 114 -2.74 2.85 -11.81
CA LEU A 114 -2.37 2.07 -10.62
C LEU A 114 -2.05 2.95 -9.41
N ILE A 115 -1.32 4.05 -9.61
CA ILE A 115 -0.99 5.00 -8.54
C ILE A 115 -2.26 5.66 -8.01
N LEU A 116 -3.11 6.20 -8.90
CA LEU A 116 -4.36 6.84 -8.51
C LEU A 116 -5.32 5.84 -7.84
N GLY A 117 -5.45 4.63 -8.40
CA GLY A 117 -6.24 3.54 -7.85
C GLY A 117 -5.76 3.11 -6.47
N GLY A 118 -4.44 3.01 -6.26
CA GLY A 118 -3.87 2.72 -4.95
C GLY A 118 -4.15 3.82 -3.93
N THR A 119 -3.99 5.09 -4.31
CA THR A 119 -4.32 6.21 -3.41
C THR A 119 -5.81 6.31 -3.08
N TRP A 120 -6.68 5.94 -4.02
CA TRP A 120 -8.13 5.87 -3.81
C TRP A 120 -8.49 4.70 -2.90
N SER A 121 -8.01 3.50 -3.22
CA SER A 121 -8.23 2.27 -2.44
C SER A 121 -7.80 2.44 -1.00
N SER A 122 -6.60 2.99 -0.76
CA SER A 122 -6.09 3.24 0.59
C SER A 122 -6.96 4.18 1.43
N ARG A 123 -7.83 5.01 0.83
CA ARG A 123 -8.75 5.90 1.56
C ARG A 123 -10.10 5.28 1.83
N LEU A 124 -10.53 4.34 1.01
CA LEU A 124 -11.82 3.67 1.15
C LEU A 124 -11.73 2.40 2.01
N HIS A 125 -10.50 1.94 2.26
CA HIS A 125 -10.26 0.71 3.00
C HIS A 125 -10.43 0.93 4.52
N GLU A 126 -11.39 0.24 5.13
CA GLU A 126 -11.52 0.11 6.58
C GLU A 126 -11.20 -1.34 6.98
N GLU A 127 -10.17 -1.51 7.82
CA GLU A 127 -9.90 -2.78 8.48
C GLU A 127 -10.30 -2.67 9.94
N THR A 128 -11.33 -3.43 10.34
CA THR A 128 -11.71 -3.57 11.75
C THR A 128 -11.34 -4.96 12.22
N SER A 129 -10.55 -5.03 13.29
CA SER A 129 -10.20 -6.28 13.95
C SER A 129 -10.95 -6.40 15.26
N PHE A 130 -11.66 -7.51 15.43
CA PHE A 130 -12.40 -7.82 16.66
C PHE A 130 -11.74 -9.04 17.31
N SER A 131 -11.50 -8.96 18.61
CA SER A 131 -11.08 -10.11 19.43
C SER A 131 -12.28 -10.59 20.21
N LEU A 132 -12.87 -11.71 19.79
CA LEU A 132 -14.05 -12.30 20.41
C LEU A 132 -13.66 -13.53 21.22
N THR A 133 -14.30 -13.69 22.37
CA THR A 133 -14.31 -14.97 23.10
C THR A 133 -15.52 -15.79 22.66
N ILE A 134 -15.51 -17.09 22.93
CA ILE A 134 -16.64 -17.98 22.62
C ILE A 134 -17.91 -17.44 23.30
N GLY A 135 -18.98 -17.28 22.52
CA GLY A 135 -20.26 -16.71 22.93
C GLY A 135 -20.33 -15.18 22.94
N ALA A 136 -19.24 -14.46 22.63
CA ALA A 136 -19.25 -13.00 22.52
C ALA A 136 -19.80 -12.56 21.15
N GLU A 137 -20.44 -11.39 21.16
CA GLU A 137 -21.10 -10.78 20.00
C GLU A 137 -20.48 -9.40 19.70
N THR A 138 -20.38 -9.04 18.43
CA THR A 138 -19.94 -7.71 17.98
C THR A 138 -20.77 -7.22 16.81
N SER A 139 -21.00 -5.91 16.75
CA SER A 139 -21.64 -5.27 15.59
C SER A 139 -20.64 -5.12 14.44
N LEU A 140 -20.98 -5.65 13.28
CA LEU A 140 -20.29 -5.42 12.01
C LEU A 140 -20.61 -4.01 11.49
N PRO A 141 -19.74 -3.41 10.65
CA PRO A 141 -19.98 -2.09 10.04
C PRO A 141 -21.29 -2.00 9.23
N GLY A 142 -21.83 -3.14 8.78
CA GLY A 142 -23.12 -3.26 8.09
C GLY A 142 -24.35 -3.30 9.00
N GLY A 143 -24.18 -3.24 10.33
CA GLY A 143 -25.28 -3.34 11.31
C GLY A 143 -25.62 -4.77 11.76
N GLU A 144 -25.01 -5.77 11.14
CA GLU A 144 -25.18 -7.19 11.48
C GLU A 144 -24.45 -7.53 12.79
N MET A 145 -24.98 -8.47 13.57
CA MET A 145 -24.35 -8.99 14.78
C MET A 145 -23.60 -10.28 14.45
N LEU A 146 -22.28 -10.25 14.64
CA LEU A 146 -21.44 -11.42 14.51
C LEU A 146 -21.21 -12.04 15.88
N ARG A 147 -21.49 -13.33 16.00
CA ARG A 147 -21.30 -14.13 17.20
C ARG A 147 -20.28 -15.24 16.94
N LEU A 148 -19.33 -15.42 17.85
CA LEU A 148 -18.43 -16.57 17.83
C LEU A 148 -19.07 -17.75 18.58
N GLU A 149 -19.44 -18.80 17.86
CA GLU A 149 -20.11 -19.97 18.46
C GLU A 149 -19.11 -20.98 19.02
N ASP A 150 -18.03 -21.24 18.28
CA ASP A 150 -17.04 -22.25 18.62
C ASP A 150 -15.67 -21.87 18.09
N PHE A 151 -14.62 -22.27 18.82
CA PHE A 151 -13.24 -22.06 18.43
C PHE A 151 -12.42 -23.30 18.75
N THR A 152 -11.95 -23.99 17.71
CA THR A 152 -11.14 -25.20 17.84
C THR A 152 -9.72 -24.92 17.39
N PHE A 153 -8.74 -25.21 18.25
CA PHE A 153 -7.31 -25.13 17.95
C PHE A 153 -6.69 -26.53 17.91
N GLU A 154 -6.48 -27.07 16.71
CA GLU A 154 -5.83 -28.37 16.55
C GLU A 154 -4.31 -28.21 16.55
N ARG A 155 -3.62 -29.15 17.21
CA ARG A 155 -2.16 -29.26 17.18
C ARG A 155 -1.74 -30.64 16.69
N TYR A 156 -0.57 -30.71 16.06
CA TYR A 156 0.08 -31.98 15.77
C TYR A 156 0.56 -32.66 17.07
N PRO A 157 0.86 -33.98 17.04
CA PRO A 157 1.40 -34.70 18.20
C PRO A 157 2.69 -34.10 18.77
N ASP A 158 3.44 -33.35 17.95
CA ASP A 158 4.67 -32.64 18.34
C ASP A 158 4.42 -31.23 18.93
N GLY A 159 3.15 -30.85 19.12
CA GLY A 159 2.75 -29.58 19.73
C GLY A 159 2.69 -28.40 18.77
N ARG A 160 3.05 -28.57 17.48
CA ARG A 160 2.95 -27.49 16.48
C ARG A 160 1.49 -27.17 16.14
N PRO A 161 1.14 -25.89 15.91
CA PRO A 161 -0.20 -25.51 15.48
C PRO A 161 -0.53 -26.18 14.13
N LYS A 162 -1.70 -26.83 14.05
CA LYS A 162 -2.18 -27.49 12.83
C LYS A 162 -3.23 -26.65 12.12
N VAL A 163 -4.26 -26.20 12.82
CA VAL A 163 -5.31 -25.33 12.26
C VAL A 163 -6.07 -24.61 13.37
N TRP A 164 -6.54 -23.41 13.08
CA TRP A 164 -7.54 -22.70 13.87
C TRP A 164 -8.86 -22.72 13.09
N ASN A 165 -9.92 -23.26 13.68
CA ASN A 165 -11.25 -23.24 13.09
C ASN A 165 -12.17 -22.42 14.00
N SER A 166 -12.73 -21.35 13.48
CA SER A 166 -13.75 -20.55 14.17
C SER A 166 -15.10 -20.77 13.51
N ARG A 167 -16.14 -21.00 14.28
CA ARG A 167 -17.51 -21.07 13.76
C ARG A 167 -18.27 -19.85 14.20
N ILE A 168 -18.84 -19.15 13.23
CA ILE A 168 -19.56 -17.91 13.48
C ILE A 168 -21.01 -18.01 13.03
N SER A 169 -21.87 -17.27 13.72
CA SER A 169 -23.20 -16.91 13.25
C SER A 169 -23.29 -15.41 13.02
N ILE A 170 -24.05 -15.02 12.00
CA ILE A 170 -24.33 -13.63 11.65
C ILE A 170 -25.84 -13.44 11.68
N ASP A 171 -26.30 -12.55 12.56
CA ASP A 171 -27.69 -12.15 12.68
C ASP A 171 -27.87 -10.75 12.08
N ALA A 172 -28.84 -10.58 11.17
CA ALA A 172 -29.23 -9.28 10.63
C ALA A 172 -30.69 -9.01 11.03
N ASP A 173 -30.95 -7.90 11.75
CA ASP A 173 -32.31 -7.49 12.15
C ASP A 173 -33.17 -8.58 12.83
N GLY A 174 -32.53 -9.47 13.60
CA GLY A 174 -33.20 -10.56 14.33
C GLY A 174 -33.50 -11.82 13.50
N GLU A 175 -33.02 -11.88 12.25
CA GLU A 175 -33.06 -13.07 11.40
C GLU A 175 -31.63 -13.58 11.18
N THR A 176 -31.39 -14.86 11.50
CA THR A 176 -30.06 -15.47 11.35
C THR A 176 -29.78 -15.73 9.88
N VAL A 177 -28.86 -14.95 9.29
CA VAL A 177 -28.54 -14.97 7.87
C VAL A 177 -27.52 -16.07 7.55
N VAL A 178 -26.59 -16.33 8.46
CA VAL A 178 -25.55 -17.36 8.30
C VAL A 178 -25.32 -18.08 9.63
N THR A 179 -25.39 -19.41 9.63
CA THR A 179 -25.10 -20.28 10.79
C THR A 179 -23.93 -21.20 10.53
N ASP A 180 -23.12 -21.49 11.55
CA ASP A 180 -22.06 -22.50 11.52
C ASP A 180 -21.03 -22.30 10.39
N TYR A 181 -20.73 -21.05 10.01
CA TYR A 181 -19.78 -20.78 8.94
C TYR A 181 -18.35 -20.98 9.43
N PRO A 182 -17.58 -21.92 8.85
CA PRO A 182 -16.21 -22.16 9.27
C PRO A 182 -15.27 -21.10 8.70
N LEU A 183 -14.74 -20.23 9.56
CA LEU A 183 -13.61 -19.36 9.27
C LEU A 183 -12.31 -20.12 9.57
N ARG A 184 -11.45 -20.23 8.56
CA ARG A 184 -10.13 -20.87 8.60
C ARG A 184 -9.02 -19.84 8.44
#